data_AF-A0A9P1EGY4-F1
#
_entry.id   AF-A0A9P1EGY4-F1
#
_cell.length_a   1.000
_cell.length_b   1.000
_cell.length_c   1.000
_cell.angle_alpha   90.00
_cell.angle_beta   90.00
_cell.angle_gamma   90.00
#
_symmetry.space_group_name_H-M   'P 1'
#
loop_
_entity.id
_entity.type
_entity.pdbx_description
1 polymer ?
#
loop_
_entity_poly.entity_id
_entity_poly.type
_entity_poly.pdbx_seq_one_letter_code
_entity_poly.pdbx_strand_id
1 'polypeptide(L)'
;MILLGLSNMLFDIYCTLHDTAKDLWDELDRKYSTEDHGLEKYIVSKFLRFDMKEGKLVLEHIQEFELILHSLRVADMELPEKFKVMSVIEKIPKS
;
A
#
# COMPACT_ATOMS: atom_id res chain seq x y z
N MET A 1 3.36 14.99 9.73
CA MET A 1 4.59 15.42 9.02
C MET A 1 5.22 14.32 8.16
N ILE A 2 4.45 13.31 7.72
CA ILE A 2 4.96 12.25 6.81
C ILE A 2 4.33 12.43 5.40
N LEU A 3 3.08 12.92 5.32
CA LEU A 3 2.45 13.34 4.07
C LEU A 3 3.17 14.49 3.35
N LEU A 4 3.90 15.35 4.07
CA LEU A 4 4.65 16.48 3.48
C LEU A 4 5.98 16.05 2.83
N GLY A 5 6.55 14.90 3.22
CA GLY A 5 7.77 14.36 2.61
C GLY A 5 7.49 13.69 1.26
N LEU A 6 6.40 12.92 1.18
CA LEU A 6 5.86 12.42 -0.10
C LEU A 6 5.36 13.57 -0.96
N SER A 7 4.68 14.56 -0.37
CA SER A 7 4.24 15.78 -1.06
C SER A 7 5.40 16.49 -1.74
N ASN A 8 6.49 16.84 -1.05
CA ASN A 8 7.55 17.63 -1.69
C ASN A 8 8.37 16.83 -2.70
N MET A 9 8.66 15.55 -2.48
CA MET A 9 9.42 14.75 -3.45
C MET A 9 8.57 14.40 -4.67
N LEU A 10 7.29 14.01 -4.49
CA LEU A 10 6.40 13.77 -5.62
C LEU A 10 6.03 15.08 -6.32
N PHE A 11 5.86 16.19 -5.60
CA PHE A 11 5.61 17.51 -6.19
C PHE A 11 6.83 18.01 -6.95
N ASP A 12 8.05 17.83 -6.45
CA ASP A 12 9.27 18.11 -7.22
C ASP A 12 9.34 17.19 -8.44
N ILE A 13 9.09 15.88 -8.34
CA ILE A 13 9.06 15.00 -9.53
C ILE A 13 7.97 15.42 -10.53
N TYR A 14 6.78 15.80 -10.05
CA TYR A 14 5.63 16.24 -10.86
C TYR A 14 5.86 17.60 -11.52
N CYS A 15 6.55 18.51 -10.83
CA CYS A 15 6.85 19.86 -11.33
C CYS A 15 8.14 19.93 -12.13
N THR A 16 9.10 19.02 -11.92
CA THR A 16 10.44 19.21 -12.46
C THR A 16 10.61 18.60 -13.84
N LEU A 17 10.07 17.44 -14.25
CA LEU A 17 10.45 16.85 -15.56
C LEU A 17 9.66 15.57 -16.00
N HIS A 18 8.34 15.56 -16.21
CA HIS A 18 7.70 14.41 -16.88
C HIS A 18 6.52 14.82 -17.79
N ASP A 19 6.70 14.72 -19.12
CA ASP A 19 5.67 15.05 -20.12
C ASP A 19 4.56 13.98 -20.20
N THR A 20 4.79 12.78 -19.65
CA THR A 20 3.82 11.69 -19.66
C THR A 20 3.78 10.88 -18.36
N ALA A 21 2.65 10.22 -18.10
CA ALA A 21 2.50 9.27 -16.99
C ALA A 21 3.51 8.09 -17.06
N LYS A 22 4.04 7.81 -18.25
CA LYS A 22 5.06 6.78 -18.47
C LYS A 22 6.41 7.21 -17.90
N ASP A 23 6.82 8.45 -18.14
CA ASP A 23 8.12 8.93 -17.65
C ASP A 23 8.15 9.00 -16.12
N LEU A 24 7.03 9.40 -15.51
CA LEU A 24 6.84 9.36 -14.06
C LEU A 24 6.92 7.92 -13.52
N TRP A 25 6.28 6.97 -14.20
CA TRP A 25 6.31 5.56 -13.81
C TRP A 25 7.73 4.98 -13.90
N ASP A 26 8.44 5.23 -14.99
CA ASP A 26 9.78 4.69 -15.24
C ASP A 26 10.80 5.21 -14.18
N GLU A 27 10.70 6.48 -13.76
CA GLU A 27 11.55 7.04 -12.70
C GLU A 27 11.21 6.49 -11.31
N LEU A 28 9.91 6.34 -10.99
CA LEU A 28 9.48 5.72 -9.74
C LEU A 28 9.91 4.24 -9.69
N ASP A 29 9.73 3.50 -10.77
CA ASP A 29 10.13 2.10 -10.85
C ASP A 29 11.66 1.97 -10.73
N ARG A 30 12.45 2.79 -11.44
CA ARG A 30 13.92 2.82 -11.29
C ARG A 30 14.37 3.07 -9.85
N LYS A 31 13.69 3.95 -9.12
CA LYS A 31 14.05 4.35 -7.75
C LYS A 31 13.61 3.32 -6.70
N TYR A 32 12.54 2.59 -6.94
CA TYR A 32 11.89 1.71 -5.96
C TYR A 32 11.76 0.23 -6.39
N SER A 33 12.34 -0.20 -7.52
CA SER A 33 12.34 -1.61 -7.99
C SER A 33 13.66 -2.38 -7.74
N THR A 34 14.43 -2.02 -6.72
CA THR A 34 15.54 -2.88 -6.26
C THR A 34 15.00 -4.13 -5.56
N GLU A 35 15.79 -5.22 -5.54
CA GLU A 35 15.39 -6.51 -4.95
C GLU A 35 14.94 -6.40 -3.48
N ASP A 36 15.55 -5.47 -2.71
CA ASP A 36 15.17 -5.18 -1.32
C ASP A 36 13.75 -4.59 -1.19
N HIS A 37 13.30 -3.77 -2.15
CA HIS A 37 11.94 -3.25 -2.19
C HIS A 37 10.93 -4.22 -2.82
N GLY A 38 11.38 -5.34 -3.40
CA GLY A 38 10.51 -6.34 -4.02
C GLY A 38 9.54 -6.96 -3.02
N LEU A 39 10.01 -7.23 -1.79
CA LEU A 39 9.18 -7.76 -0.71
C LEU A 39 8.18 -6.70 -0.21
N GLU A 40 8.63 -5.46 -0.03
CA GLU A 40 7.79 -4.34 0.40
C GLU A 40 6.67 -4.06 -0.61
N LYS A 41 7.01 -3.96 -1.90
CA LYS A 41 6.08 -3.79 -3.02
C LYS A 41 5.07 -4.94 -3.07
N TYR A 42 5.51 -6.17 -2.82
CA TYR A 42 4.63 -7.33 -2.74
C TYR A 42 3.63 -7.23 -1.58
N ILE A 43 4.10 -6.90 -0.37
CA ILE A 43 3.24 -6.78 0.82
C ILE A 43 2.22 -5.66 0.62
N VAL A 44 2.64 -4.49 0.12
CA VAL A 44 1.74 -3.37 -0.21
C VAL A 44 0.72 -3.79 -1.27
N SER A 45 1.15 -4.49 -2.32
CA SER A 45 0.23 -5.01 -3.35
C SER A 45 -0.80 -5.98 -2.76
N LYS A 46 -0.37 -6.88 -1.87
CA LYS A 46 -1.25 -7.83 -1.17
C LYS A 46 -2.26 -7.11 -0.28
N PHE A 47 -1.85 -6.07 0.44
CA PHE A 47 -2.75 -5.23 1.24
C PHE A 47 -3.79 -4.52 0.37
N LEU A 48 -3.36 -3.91 -0.73
CA LEU A 48 -4.25 -3.18 -1.62
C LEU A 48 -5.28 -4.10 -2.29
N ARG A 49 -4.88 -5.31 -2.68
CA ARG A 49 -5.74 -6.31 -3.36
C ARG A 49 -6.53 -7.22 -2.42
N PHE A 50 -6.29 -7.16 -1.12
CA PHE A 50 -7.05 -7.96 -0.16
C PHE A 50 -8.48 -7.46 -0.12
N ASP A 51 -9.45 -8.35 -0.31
CA ASP A 51 -10.88 -8.05 -0.17
C ASP A 51 -11.53 -9.21 0.57
N MET A 52 -12.55 -8.90 1.38
CA MET A 52 -13.35 -9.94 2.00
C MET A 52 -14.23 -10.59 0.93
N LYS A 53 -14.41 -11.90 1.05
CA LYS A 53 -15.16 -12.73 0.11
C LYS A 53 -16.41 -13.27 0.79
N GLU A 54 -17.52 -13.26 0.05
CA GLU A 54 -18.76 -13.91 0.47
C GLU A 54 -18.54 -15.42 0.65
N GLY A 55 -19.20 -16.01 1.64
CA GLY A 55 -19.12 -17.45 1.93
C GLY A 55 -17.91 -17.91 2.74
N LYS A 56 -16.98 -17.02 3.11
CA LYS A 56 -15.87 -17.31 4.02
C LYS A 56 -16.10 -16.69 5.40
N LEU A 57 -15.62 -17.32 6.48
CA LEU A 57 -15.86 -16.84 7.83
C LEU A 57 -15.14 -15.50 8.06
N VAL A 58 -15.81 -14.58 8.76
CA VAL A 58 -15.25 -13.27 9.12
C VAL A 58 -13.93 -13.42 9.89
N LEU A 59 -13.84 -14.42 10.77
CA LEU A 59 -12.62 -14.70 11.53
C LEU A 59 -11.44 -15.06 10.62
N GLU A 60 -11.66 -15.86 9.58
CA GLU A 60 -10.60 -16.24 8.64
C GLU A 60 -10.11 -15.04 7.84
N HIS A 61 -11.01 -14.13 7.44
CA HIS A 61 -10.63 -12.86 6.81
C HIS A 61 -9.82 -11.96 7.74
N ILE A 62 -10.23 -11.84 9.01
CA ILE A 62 -9.50 -11.04 10.01
C ILE A 62 -8.09 -11.60 10.21
N GLN A 63 -7.94 -12.93 10.34
CA GLN A 63 -6.64 -13.56 10.49
C GLN A 63 -5.73 -13.31 9.29
N GLU A 64 -6.25 -13.43 8.06
CA GLU A 64 -5.49 -13.11 6.85
C GLU A 64 -5.08 -11.64 6.77
N PHE A 65 -5.98 -10.73 7.17
CA PHE A 65 -5.71 -9.30 7.18
C PHE A 65 -4.65 -8.93 8.24
N GLU A 66 -4.74 -9.48 9.44
CA GLU A 66 -3.75 -9.30 10.51
C GLU A 66 -2.36 -9.81 10.09
N LEU A 67 -2.27 -10.91 9.33
CA LEU A 67 -1.00 -11.38 8.77
C LEU A 67 -0.40 -10.36 7.79
N ILE A 68 -1.21 -9.73 6.96
CA ILE A 68 -0.75 -8.69 6.04
C ILE A 68 -0.26 -7.45 6.83
N LEU A 69 -1.02 -7.03 7.85
CA LEU A 69 -0.64 -5.92 8.72
C LEU A 69 0.66 -6.21 9.50
N HIS A 70 0.83 -7.44 9.95
CA HIS A 70 2.06 -7.89 10.58
C HIS A 70 3.25 -7.81 9.62
N SER A 71 3.09 -8.29 8.39
CA SER A 71 4.14 -8.17 7.36
C SER A 71 4.50 -6.71 7.06
N LEU A 72 3.51 -5.81 7.02
CA LEU A 72 3.76 -4.37 6.88
C LEU A 72 4.58 -3.82 8.05
N ARG A 73 4.24 -4.19 9.29
CA ARG A 73 5.00 -3.78 10.47
C ARG A 73 6.45 -4.28 10.45
N VAL A 74 6.67 -5.53 10.05
CA VAL A 74 8.02 -6.12 9.94
C VAL A 74 8.86 -5.38 8.88
N ALA A 75 8.22 -4.89 7.83
CA ALA A 75 8.84 -4.06 6.80
C ALA A 75 8.87 -2.55 7.14
N ASP A 76 8.73 -2.18 8.42
CA ASP A 76 8.75 -0.79 8.92
C ASP A 76 7.69 0.14 8.28
N MET A 77 6.59 -0.43 7.78
CA MET A 77 5.45 0.26 7.16
C MET A 77 4.19 0.20 8.04
N GLU A 78 4.34 0.38 9.35
CA GLU A 78 3.20 0.30 10.27
C GLU A 78 2.14 1.37 9.98
N LEU A 79 0.91 0.91 9.77
CA LEU A 79 -0.24 1.77 9.46
C LEU A 79 -0.91 2.28 10.74
N PRO A 80 -1.34 3.56 10.79
CA PRO A 80 -2.11 4.10 11.90
C PRO A 80 -3.39 3.28 12.16
N GLU A 81 -3.80 3.14 13.42
CA GLU A 81 -4.99 2.37 13.82
C GLU A 81 -6.24 2.78 13.04
N LYS A 82 -6.49 4.08 12.93
CA LYS A 82 -7.62 4.62 12.15
C LYS A 82 -7.59 4.16 10.69
N PHE A 83 -6.41 4.10 10.06
CA PHE A 83 -6.29 3.65 8.68
C PHE A 83 -6.60 2.15 8.54
N LYS A 84 -6.14 1.33 9.49
CA LYS A 84 -6.45 -0.11 9.54
C LYS A 84 -7.96 -0.35 9.63
N VAL A 85 -8.65 0.35 10.54
CA VAL A 85 -10.11 0.25 10.70
C VAL A 85 -10.85 0.66 9.44
N MET A 86 -10.51 1.80 8.84
CA MET A 86 -11.16 2.26 7.60
C MET A 86 -10.90 1.30 6.43
N SER A 87 -9.72 0.69 6.37
CA SER A 87 -9.39 -0.31 5.35
C SER A 87 -10.24 -1.56 5.47
N VAL A 88 -10.54 -2.02 6.70
CA VAL A 88 -11.46 -3.15 6.92
C VAL A 88 -12.87 -2.78 6.44
N ILE A 89 -13.37 -1.59 6.80
CA ILE A 89 -14.71 -1.13 6.40
C ILE A 89 -14.86 -1.10 4.87
N GLU A 90 -13.87 -0.58 4.16
CA GLU A 90 -13.89 -0.52 2.69
C GLU A 90 -13.84 -1.88 2.02
N LYS A 91 -13.25 -2.89 2.66
CA LYS A 91 -13.03 -4.25 2.11
C LYS A 91 -14.15 -5.23 2.43
N ILE A 92 -15.12 -4.84 3.26
CA ILE A 92 -16.32 -5.63 3.53
C ILE A 92 -17.18 -5.67 2.26
N PRO A 93 -17.70 -6.84 1.82
CA PRO A 93 -18.57 -6.91 0.66
C PRO A 93 -19.84 -6.12 0.99
N LYS A 94 -20.13 -5.10 0.19
CA LYS A 94 -21.39 -4.37 0.28
C LYS A 94 -22.46 -5.25 -0.37
N SER A 95 -23.57 -5.46 0.33
CA SER A 95 -24.71 -6.25 -0.14
C SER A 95 -25.21 -5.81 -1.52
#